data_AF-A0A0D6PKS9-F1
#
_entry.id   AF-A0A0D6PKS9-F1
#
_cell.length_a   1.000
_cell.length_b   1.000
_cell.length_c   1.000
_cell.angle_alpha   90.00
_cell.angle_beta   90.00
_cell.angle_gamma   90.00
#
_symmetry.space_group_name_H-M   'P 1'
#
loop_
_entity.id
_entity.type
_entity.pdbx_description
1 polymer ?
#
loop_
_entity_poly.entity_id
_entity_poly.type
_entity_poly.pdbx_seq_one_letter_code
_entity_poly.pdbx_strand_id
1 'polypeptide(L)' 'MFRGKVPNDLRNRGAQDILIAAVDGLKGFQQATEAAIPQTLIQTCIVHLLRHSMNFSGYKDRKAVAAALKAI' A
#
# COMPACT_ATOMS: atom_id res chain seq x y z
N MET A 1 -9.64 -14.02 4.31
CA MET A 1 -9.74 -14.66 2.97
C MET A 1 -10.32 -13.75 1.87
N PHE A 2 -11.00 -12.63 2.17
CA PHE A 2 -11.66 -11.78 1.16
C PHE A 2 -10.71 -11.00 0.21
N ARG A 3 -9.54 -10.56 0.69
CA ARG A 3 -8.67 -9.60 -0.03
C ARG A 3 -7.97 -10.15 -1.28
N GLY A 4 -7.81 -11.47 -1.39
CA GLY A 4 -7.18 -12.11 -2.55
C GLY A 4 -8.05 -12.14 -3.81
N LYS A 5 -9.35 -11.87 -3.72
CA LYS A 5 -10.25 -11.86 -4.88
C LYS A 5 -10.21 -10.53 -5.66
N VAL A 6 -9.85 -9.44 -4.99
CA VAL A 6 -9.90 -8.08 -5.55
C VAL A 6 -9.05 -7.90 -6.81
N PRO A 7 -7.79 -8.37 -6.89
CA PRO A 7 -6.98 -8.22 -8.11
C PRO A 7 -7.61 -8.95 -9.31
N ASN A 8 -8.20 -10.13 -9.06
CA ASN A 8 -8.87 -10.90 -10.09
C ASN A 8 -10.19 -10.23 -10.55
N ASP A 9 -10.93 -9.62 -9.62
CA ASP A 9 -12.13 -8.86 -9.95
C ASP A 9 -11.79 -7.61 -10.78
N LEU A 10 -10.67 -6.93 -10.51
CA LEU A 10 -10.20 -5.81 -11.32
C LEU A 10 -9.86 -6.25 -12.75
N ARG A 11 -9.16 -7.38 -12.89
CA ARG A 11 -8.87 -7.96 -14.20
C ARG A 11 -10.14 -8.37 -14.95
N ASN A 12 -11.10 -9.00 -14.27
CA ASN A 12 -12.39 -9.37 -14.86
C ASN A 12 -13.22 -8.16 -15.32
N ARG A 13 -12.99 -6.98 -14.74
CA ARG A 13 -13.61 -5.70 -15.15
C ARG A 13 -12.86 -4.98 -16.27
N GLY A 14 -11.79 -5.59 -16.80
CA GLY A 14 -11.03 -5.07 -17.95
C GLY A 14 -9.74 -4.33 -17.59
N ALA A 15 -9.29 -4.35 -16.33
CA ALA A 15 -7.95 -3.88 -16.00
C ALA A 15 -6.91 -4.84 -16.59
N GLN A 16 -6.23 -4.40 -17.65
CA GLN A 16 -5.23 -5.21 -18.35
C GLN A 16 -3.87 -5.16 -17.67
N ASP A 17 -3.50 -3.98 -17.17
CA ASP A 17 -2.21 -3.76 -16.54
C ASP A 17 -2.32 -2.72 -15.41
N ILE A 18 -1.48 -2.89 -14.40
CA ILE A 18 -1.31 -1.97 -13.28
C ILE A 18 0.18 -1.81 -13.09
N LEU A 19 0.73 -0.63 -13.36
CA LEU A 19 2.17 -0.43 -13.25
C LEU A 19 2.66 -0.49 -11.79
N ILE A 20 1.89 0.10 -10.86
CA ILE A 20 2.26 0.20 -9.44
C ILE A 20 1.05 -0.06 -8.55
N ALA A 21 1.21 -0.95 -7.57
CA ALA A 21 0.25 -1.15 -6.49
C ALA A 21 0.89 -0.82 -5.13
N ALA A 22 0.41 0.26 -4.50
CA ALA A 22 0.81 0.64 -3.15
C ALA A 22 -0.06 -0.07 -2.10
N VAL A 23 0.53 -0.94 -1.28
CA VAL A 23 -0.19 -1.81 -0.34
C VAL A 23 0.33 -1.68 1.09
N ASP A 24 -0.52 -1.92 2.08
CA ASP A 24 -0.18 -1.83 3.50
C ASP A 24 0.40 -3.14 4.08
N GLY A 25 1.19 -3.89 3.30
CA GLY A 25 1.78 -5.16 3.75
C GLY A 25 0.76 -6.28 4.06
N LEU A 26 -0.41 -6.23 3.42
CA LEU A 26 -1.50 -7.17 3.67
C LEU A 26 -1.11 -8.59 3.23
N LYS A 27 -1.07 -9.54 4.18
CA LYS A 27 -0.83 -10.95 3.90
C LYS A 27 -1.81 -11.49 2.85
N GLY A 28 -1.32 -12.20 1.84
CA GLY A 28 -2.15 -12.76 0.78
C GLY A 28 -2.45 -11.81 -0.39
N PHE A 29 -2.30 -10.50 -0.21
CA PHE A 29 -2.65 -9.54 -1.27
C PHE A 29 -1.60 -9.47 -2.37
N GLN A 30 -0.33 -9.53 -1.98
CA GLN A 30 0.79 -9.56 -2.92
C GLN A 30 0.71 -10.78 -3.84
N GLN A 31 0.59 -11.98 -3.27
CA GLN A 31 0.45 -13.24 -4.01
C GLN A 31 -0.75 -13.23 -4.97
N ALA A 32 -1.87 -12.66 -4.54
CA ALA A 32 -3.05 -12.54 -5.40
C ALA A 32 -2.85 -11.56 -6.58
N THR A 33 -2.11 -10.47 -6.35
CA THR A 33 -1.81 -9.47 -7.37
C THR A 33 -0.81 -10.03 -8.39
N GLU A 34 0.24 -10.68 -7.93
CA GLU A 34 1.22 -11.38 -8.77
C GLU A 34 0.56 -12.46 -9.65
N ALA A 35 -0.46 -13.16 -9.14
CA ALA A 35 -1.21 -14.14 -9.91
C ALA A 35 -2.17 -13.52 -10.95
N ALA A 36 -2.83 -12.41 -10.60
CA ALA A 36 -3.84 -11.78 -11.47
C ALA A 36 -3.20 -10.88 -12.55
N ILE A 37 -2.23 -10.04 -12.15
CA ILE A 37 -1.62 -8.96 -12.95
C ILE A 37 -0.10 -8.97 -12.67
N PRO A 38 0.66 -9.90 -13.26
CA PRO A 38 2.03 -10.23 -12.86
C PRO A 38 3.07 -9.12 -13.12
N GLN A 39 2.76 -8.16 -14.00
CA GLN A 39 3.67 -7.04 -14.30
C GLN A 39 3.57 -5.90 -13.28
N THR A 40 2.68 -6.03 -12.29
CA THR A 40 2.48 -5.00 -11.27
C THR A 40 3.66 -4.88 -10.33
N LEU A 41 4.22 -3.69 -10.21
CA LEU A 41 5.25 -3.40 -9.22
C LEU A 41 4.59 -3.10 -7.87
N ILE A 42 4.77 -4.00 -6.91
CA ILE A 42 4.15 -3.89 -5.60
C ILE A 42 5.09 -3.13 -4.66
N GLN A 43 4.59 -2.04 -4.06
CA GLN A 43 5.33 -1.22 -3.12
C GLN A 43 4.57 -1.09 -1.80
N THR A 44 5.28 -0.95 -0.69
CA THR A 44 4.64 -0.60 0.57
C THR A 44 4.17 0.85 0.52
N CYS A 45 2.91 1.08 0.93
CA CYS A 45 2.34 2.42 0.90
C CYS A 45 2.96 3.33 1.97
N ILE A 46 3.81 4.27 1.53
CA ILE A 46 4.45 5.24 2.42
C ILE A 46 3.43 6.06 3.24
N VAL A 47 2.23 6.33 2.71
CA VAL A 47 1.19 7.05 3.45
C VAL A 47 0.71 6.24 4.65
N HIS A 48 0.53 4.92 4.50
CA HIS A 48 0.15 4.06 5.61
C HIS A 48 1.29 3.94 6.62
N LEU A 49 2.54 3.82 6.16
CA LEU A 49 3.73 3.83 7.02
C LEU A 49 3.82 5.12 7.84
N LEU A 50 3.75 6.29 7.18
CA LEU A 50 3.77 7.58 7.86
C LEU A 50 2.62 7.70 8.86
N ARG A 51 1.39 7.35 8.47
CA ARG A 51 0.25 7.39 9.40
C ARG A 51 0.47 6.47 10.61
N HIS A 52 1.04 5.28 10.40
CA HIS A 52 1.37 4.37 11.48
C HIS A 52 2.45 4.96 12.40
N SER A 53 3.52 5.50 11.85
CA SER A 53 4.60 6.17 12.60
C SER A 53 4.08 7.37 13.43
N MET A 54 3.16 8.16 12.87
CA MET A 54 2.58 9.32 13.56
C MET A 54 1.72 8.97 14.78
N ASN A 55 1.28 7.71 14.92
CA ASN A 55 0.56 7.26 16.12
C ASN A 55 1.46 7.21 17.36
N PHE A 56 2.78 7.12 17.18
CA PHE A 56 3.76 7.14 18.27
C PHE A 56 4.15 8.58 18.68
N SER A 57 3.63 9.61 17.99
CA SER A 57 3.93 11.01 18.27
C SER A 57 2.79 11.72 19.00
N GLY A 58 3.13 12.41 20.10
CA GLY A 58 2.20 13.30 20.81
C GLY A 58 1.75 14.46 19.94
N TYR A 59 0.53 14.98 20.14
CA TYR A 59 -0.09 15.99 19.28
C TYR A 59 0.79 17.23 19.04
N LYS A 60 1.50 17.69 20.09
CA LYS A 60 2.40 18.86 20.03
C LYS A 60 3.59 18.63 19.09
N ASP A 61 4.10 17.40 19.04
CA ASP A 61 5.33 17.06 18.30
C ASP A 61 5.04 16.63 16.86
N ARG A 62 3.77 16.34 16.51
CA ARG A 62 3.39 15.82 15.19
C ARG A 62 3.89 16.68 14.04
N LYS A 63 3.86 18.01 14.18
CA LYS A 63 4.31 18.91 13.11
C LYS A 63 5.82 18.81 12.88
N ALA A 64 6.60 18.74 13.96
CA ALA A 64 8.05 18.60 13.88
C ALA A 64 8.45 17.22 13.34
N VAL A 65 7.81 16.16 13.82
CA VAL A 65 8.05 14.78 13.34
C VAL A 65 7.69 14.64 11.86
N ALA A 66 6.56 15.17 11.41
CA ALA A 66 6.18 15.13 9.99
C ALA A 66 7.18 15.88 9.09
N ALA A 67 7.71 17.01 9.55
CA ALA A 67 8.74 17.75 8.80
C ALA A 67 10.04 16.96 8.68
N ALA A 68 10.47 16.29 9.77
CA ALA A 68 11.65 15.43 9.76
C ALA A 68 11.45 14.21 8.86
N LEU A 69 10.28 13.55 8.91
CA LEU A 69 9.96 12.39 8.07
C LEU A 69 9.90 12.72 6.58
N LYS A 70 9.58 13.97 6.20
CA LYS A 70 9.60 14.40 4.79
C LYS A 70 11.02 14.51 4.22
N ALA A 71 12.02 14.70 5.08
CA ALA A 71 13.42 14.89 4.67
C ALA A 71 14.18 13.56 4.49
N ILE A 72 13.55 12.43 4.77
CA ILE A 72 14.05 11.06 4.61
C ILE A 72 13.45 10.48 3.34
#